data_AF-A0A4U6TKE7-F1
#
_entry.id   AF-A0A4U6TKE7-F1
#
_cell.length_a   1.000
_cell.length_b   1.000
_cell.length_c   1.000
_cell.angle_alpha   90.00
_cell.angle_beta   90.00
_cell.angle_gamma   90.00
#
_symmetry.space_group_name_H-M   'P 1'
#
loop_
_entity.id
_entity.type
_entity.pdbx_description
1 polymer ?
#
loop_
_entity_poly.entity_id
_entity_poly.type
_entity_poly.pdbx_seq_one_letter_code
_entity_poly.pdbx_strand_id
1 'polypeptide(L)'
;MKIRHHNIVWFVGYCADTQVEVVPQGVKNIFAETREKLLCFKYLRNGSLGKHLTVEPCGLQWRVCYQIIKGICLGLDYLHERHIVHLDLKPDNILLDDGMVPKIADFGLSRLLNKESRTITEKICGTRGYMAPEYIDSGVITVKADIYSLGVIIGHMVKGRNTGATSDQDVLVSWMTRLVKDSSQMKETQLDIGYQQIKACIEISQRCTQPKPEDRPSMPDILCMLEETEAANRSAVGSAQNGRLKLAKFGPWGGAGGKPRDVKIAPYRLDSVTISSGVVIDSIQFSYTDHDGQYHTIGPWGGFGGNTNSFHLGPSDFLIGVSGSIGSFNGLKKVITSLTFVTNARSYGPFGRARGRPFHIQVQSDGCIVGFFGHSRRYLEAIGFYTDQDARVTSNGPWRGDGGVHHDSTDHNGQQCTAGPSGGCGGSARKLELSKFGPWGGDGGESKDIKIPPYRLDSITISSGVIIDSIEFSYTDHDGLYHTTGPWGGHGGNNNTFKLGPSEFLTGVSGSIGSFNTLVNVITSLTFVTNVRSYGPFGKGRGPHSNGEQWLHRWFLWACRAISRCNWCLHKP
;
A
#
# COMPACT_ATOMS: atom_id res chain seq x y z
N MET A 1 19.31 -3.27 5.26
CA MET A 1 18.58 -2.09 5.77
C MET A 1 17.14 -2.17 5.29
N LYS A 2 16.13 -2.12 6.16
CA LYS A 2 14.72 -2.23 5.77
C LYS A 2 14.12 -0.82 5.69
N ILE A 3 14.25 -0.19 4.52
CA ILE A 3 13.69 1.14 4.24
C ILE A 3 12.18 0.96 4.02
N ARG A 4 11.35 1.63 4.81
CA ARG A 4 9.88 1.55 4.70
C ARG A 4 9.28 2.92 4.97
N HIS A 5 8.80 3.57 3.91
CA HIS A 5 8.14 4.87 3.97
C HIS A 5 7.02 4.93 2.93
N HIS A 6 6.01 5.75 3.17
CA HIS A 6 4.86 5.88 2.26
C HIS A 6 5.28 6.38 0.87
N ASN A 7 6.28 7.25 0.79
CA ASN A 7 6.81 7.83 -0.45
C ASN A 7 8.08 7.15 -0.99
N ILE A 8 8.32 5.89 -0.60
CA ILE A 8 9.43 5.08 -1.14
C ILE A 8 8.83 3.82 -1.76
N VAL A 9 9.36 3.40 -2.92
CA VAL A 9 8.89 2.21 -3.61
C VAL A 9 9.03 1.00 -2.69
N TRP A 10 7.98 0.19 -2.64
CA TRP A 10 8.00 -1.00 -1.80
C TRP A 10 8.91 -2.05 -2.44
N PHE A 11 10.08 -2.25 -1.84
CA PHE A 11 10.94 -3.38 -2.17
C PHE A 11 10.30 -4.69 -1.72
N VAL A 12 10.25 -5.62 -2.66
CA VAL A 12 9.52 -6.87 -2.52
C VAL A 12 10.43 -7.98 -2.04
N GLY A 13 11.57 -8.10 -2.72
CA GLY A 13 12.40 -9.28 -2.76
C GLY A 13 13.34 -9.20 -3.97
N TYR A 14 14.31 -10.11 -4.03
CA TYR A 14 15.33 -10.14 -5.07
C TYR A 14 15.63 -11.58 -5.45
N CYS A 15 15.77 -11.85 -6.77
CA CYS A 15 16.24 -13.10 -7.40
C CYS A 15 17.73 -13.07 -7.54
N ALA A 16 18.34 -14.21 -7.27
CA ALA A 16 19.72 -14.48 -7.54
C ALA A 16 19.79 -15.92 -7.99
N ASP A 17 20.06 -16.13 -9.27
CA ASP A 17 20.37 -17.44 -9.83
C ASP A 17 21.87 -17.50 -10.11
N THR A 18 22.48 -18.65 -9.88
CA THR A 18 23.90 -18.89 -10.17
C THR A 18 23.98 -20.13 -11.02
N GLN A 19 24.28 -19.93 -12.30
CA GLN A 19 24.48 -21.01 -13.25
C GLN A 19 25.97 -21.24 -13.43
N VAL A 20 26.36 -22.48 -13.67
CA VAL A 20 27.73 -22.83 -14.03
C VAL A 20 27.74 -23.11 -15.52
N GLU A 21 28.30 -22.20 -16.28
CA GLU A 21 28.46 -22.32 -17.72
C GLU A 21 29.86 -22.81 -18.07
N VAL A 22 29.96 -23.62 -19.12
CA VAL A 22 31.25 -24.01 -19.66
C VAL A 22 31.66 -22.95 -20.69
N VAL A 23 32.64 -22.13 -20.36
CA VAL A 23 33.13 -21.06 -21.23
C VAL A 23 34.44 -21.50 -21.87
N PRO A 24 34.58 -21.40 -23.21
CA PRO A 24 35.84 -21.66 -23.89
C PRO A 24 36.87 -20.58 -23.53
N GLN A 25 38.02 -20.95 -22.98
CA GLN A 25 39.15 -20.05 -22.78
C GLN A 25 40.38 -20.63 -23.50
N GLY A 26 40.53 -20.26 -24.77
CA GLY A 26 41.55 -20.84 -25.65
C GLY A 26 41.26 -22.30 -25.97
N VAL A 27 42.19 -23.21 -25.61
CA VAL A 27 42.09 -24.66 -25.88
C VAL A 27 41.45 -25.44 -24.72
N LYS A 28 41.08 -24.76 -23.62
CA LYS A 28 40.49 -25.38 -22.43
C LYS A 28 39.09 -24.85 -22.17
N ASN A 29 38.21 -25.77 -21.77
CA ASN A 29 36.89 -25.45 -21.25
C ASN A 29 37.02 -25.17 -19.74
N ILE A 30 36.56 -24.00 -19.30
CA ILE A 30 36.50 -23.65 -17.89
C ILE A 30 35.05 -23.54 -17.43
N PHE A 31 34.79 -23.90 -16.18
CA PHE A 31 33.49 -23.67 -15.55
C PHE A 31 33.47 -22.23 -15.02
N ALA A 32 32.61 -21.38 -15.56
CA ALA A 32 32.38 -20.02 -15.11
C ALA A 32 31.01 -19.93 -14.41
N GLU A 33 30.97 -19.35 -13.22
CA GLU A 33 29.72 -19.03 -12.56
C GLU A 33 29.12 -17.75 -13.16
N THR A 34 27.99 -17.86 -13.85
CA THR A 34 27.17 -16.70 -14.24
C THR A 34 26.12 -16.45 -13.15
N ARG A 35 26.08 -15.21 -12.63
CA ARG A 35 25.15 -14.81 -11.57
C ARG A 35 24.14 -13.82 -12.12
N GLU A 36 22.90 -14.25 -12.29
CA GLU A 36 21.80 -13.37 -12.64
C GLU A 36 21.13 -12.86 -11.36
N LYS A 37 20.91 -11.55 -11.26
CA LYS A 37 20.20 -10.94 -10.12
C LYS A 37 19.07 -10.06 -10.60
N LEU A 38 17.88 -10.27 -10.04
CA LEU A 38 16.68 -9.46 -10.30
C LEU A 38 16.21 -8.82 -9.01
N LEU A 39 15.80 -7.56 -9.06
CA LEU A 39 15.14 -6.89 -7.93
C LEU A 39 13.66 -6.73 -8.26
N CYS A 40 12.79 -7.13 -7.34
CA CYS A 40 11.35 -6.99 -7.48
C CYS A 40 10.86 -5.79 -6.65
N PHE A 41 10.00 -4.98 -7.26
CA PHE A 41 9.39 -3.79 -6.67
C PHE A 41 7.89 -3.81 -6.93
N LYS A 42 7.07 -3.25 -6.03
CA LYS A 42 5.63 -3.06 -6.28
C LYS A 42 5.43 -2.33 -7.62
N TYR A 43 4.60 -2.88 -8.50
CA TYR A 43 4.22 -2.22 -9.74
C TYR A 43 3.31 -1.01 -9.47
N LEU A 44 3.60 0.09 -10.17
CA LEU A 44 2.96 1.39 -10.00
C LEU A 44 2.38 1.81 -11.35
N ARG A 45 1.06 1.69 -11.50
CA ARG A 45 0.36 1.72 -12.80
C ARG A 45 0.49 3.05 -13.53
N ASN A 46 0.59 4.15 -12.79
CA ASN A 46 0.72 5.49 -13.36
C ASN A 46 2.15 5.80 -13.84
N GLY A 47 3.06 4.82 -13.75
CA GLY A 47 4.42 4.91 -14.28
C GLY A 47 5.27 5.94 -13.55
N SER A 48 6.30 6.46 -14.22
CA SER A 48 7.16 7.50 -13.68
C SER A 48 6.60 8.89 -13.89
N LEU A 49 6.93 9.83 -12.99
CA LEU A 49 6.66 11.25 -13.13
C LEU A 49 7.20 11.79 -14.46
N GLY A 50 8.31 11.22 -14.95
CA GLY A 50 8.89 11.55 -16.26
C GLY A 50 7.91 11.46 -17.44
N LYS A 51 6.91 10.56 -17.36
CA LYS A 51 5.83 10.43 -18.37
C LYS A 51 4.78 11.54 -18.32
N HIS A 52 4.69 12.24 -17.19
CA HIS A 52 3.73 13.33 -16.95
C HIS A 52 4.38 14.72 -17.12
N LEU A 53 5.72 14.77 -17.26
CA LEU A 53 6.46 15.98 -17.57
C LEU A 53 6.52 16.19 -19.09
N THR A 54 5.89 17.27 -19.54
CA THR A 54 5.87 17.73 -20.94
C THR A 54 6.93 18.80 -21.19
N VAL A 55 7.04 19.26 -22.45
CA VAL A 55 7.83 20.46 -22.80
C VAL A 55 7.25 21.71 -22.12
N GLU A 56 5.93 21.75 -22.00
CA GLU A 56 5.15 22.71 -21.21
C GLU A 56 5.12 22.34 -19.71
N PRO A 57 4.74 23.26 -18.79
CA PRO A 57 4.53 22.95 -17.38
C PRO A 57 3.66 21.70 -17.20
N CYS A 58 3.91 20.93 -16.13
CA CYS A 58 3.31 19.61 -15.89
C CYS A 58 1.83 19.54 -16.32
N GLY A 59 1.46 18.53 -17.12
CA GLY A 59 0.09 18.37 -17.64
C GLY A 59 -0.96 18.03 -16.58
N LEU A 60 -0.53 17.76 -15.35
CA LEU A 60 -1.39 17.47 -14.21
C LEU A 60 -2.00 18.75 -13.62
N GLN A 61 -3.13 18.59 -12.92
CA GLN A 61 -3.70 19.67 -12.10
C GLN A 61 -2.70 20.11 -11.04
N TRP A 62 -2.67 21.41 -10.73
CA TRP A 62 -1.72 21.98 -9.76
C TRP A 62 -1.79 21.28 -8.40
N ARG A 63 -3.00 21.00 -7.89
CA ARG A 63 -3.18 20.29 -6.62
C ARG A 63 -2.45 18.95 -6.60
N VAL A 64 -2.50 18.19 -7.69
CA VAL A 64 -1.80 16.91 -7.82
C VAL A 64 -0.29 17.13 -7.90
N CYS A 65 0.17 18.13 -8.67
CA CYS A 65 1.58 18.50 -8.74
C CYS A 65 2.16 18.84 -7.37
N TYR A 66 1.45 19.66 -6.61
CA TYR A 66 1.86 20.08 -5.27
C TYR A 66 1.94 18.90 -4.29
N GLN A 67 0.98 17.98 -4.32
CA GLN A 67 1.02 16.76 -3.51
C GLN A 67 2.17 15.83 -3.91
N ILE A 68 2.50 15.75 -5.21
CA ILE A 68 3.68 15.02 -5.68
C ILE A 68 4.96 15.67 -5.15
N ILE A 69 5.12 16.99 -5.26
CA ILE A 69 6.30 17.70 -4.74
C ILE A 69 6.47 17.42 -3.24
N LYS A 70 5.40 17.64 -2.46
CA LYS A 70 5.41 17.39 -1.01
C LYS A 70 5.73 15.93 -0.68
N GLY A 71 5.14 14.98 -1.40
CA GLY A 71 5.41 13.56 -1.19
C GLY A 71 6.86 13.16 -1.49
N ILE A 72 7.48 13.72 -2.53
CA ILE A 72 8.92 13.53 -2.80
C ILE A 72 9.74 14.09 -1.63
N CYS A 73 9.43 15.30 -1.16
CA CYS A 73 10.09 15.91 -0.01
C CYS A 73 10.02 15.02 1.23
N LEU A 74 8.83 14.52 1.60
CA LEU A 74 8.66 13.62 2.74
C LEU A 74 9.45 12.30 2.58
N GLY A 75 9.50 11.75 1.37
CA GLY A 75 10.30 10.56 1.08
C GLY A 75 11.80 10.81 1.22
N LEU A 76 12.27 11.96 0.77
CA LEU A 76 13.68 12.33 0.78
C LEU A 76 14.16 12.68 2.19
N ASP A 77 13.35 13.40 2.97
CA ASP A 77 13.61 13.68 4.38
C ASP A 77 13.85 12.40 5.19
N TYR A 78 12.95 11.41 5.04
CA TYR A 78 13.10 10.09 5.66
C TYR A 78 14.42 9.39 5.31
N LEU A 79 14.90 9.54 4.07
CA LEU A 79 16.18 8.98 3.62
C LEU A 79 17.36 9.72 4.26
N HIS A 80 17.31 11.06 4.25
CA HIS A 80 18.37 11.92 4.77
C HIS A 80 18.54 11.79 6.28
N GLU A 81 17.46 11.66 7.05
CA GLU A 81 17.49 11.32 8.49
C GLU A 81 18.27 10.03 8.77
N ARG A 82 18.27 9.10 7.81
CA ARG A 82 18.95 7.80 7.90
C ARG A 82 20.31 7.80 7.19
N HIS A 83 20.79 8.99 6.81
CA HIS A 83 22.05 9.19 6.10
C HIS A 83 22.12 8.44 4.76
N ILE A 84 20.97 8.19 4.11
CA ILE A 84 20.92 7.60 2.78
C ILE A 84 20.86 8.72 1.74
N VAL A 85 21.84 8.77 0.85
CA VAL A 85 21.86 9.64 -0.33
C VAL A 85 21.44 8.82 -1.54
N HIS A 86 20.46 9.29 -2.32
CA HIS A 86 19.89 8.58 -3.45
C HIS A 86 20.82 8.54 -4.67
N LEU A 87 21.42 9.69 -5.02
CA LEU A 87 22.38 9.93 -6.12
C LEU A 87 21.84 9.81 -7.56
N ASP A 88 20.67 9.21 -7.78
CA ASP A 88 20.00 9.22 -9.09
C ASP A 88 18.55 9.70 -9.00
N LEU A 89 18.30 10.76 -8.22
CA LEU A 89 16.96 11.32 -8.12
C LEU A 89 16.62 12.06 -9.42
N LYS A 90 15.61 11.55 -10.15
CA LYS A 90 15.12 12.11 -11.41
C LYS A 90 13.64 11.74 -11.58
N PRO A 91 12.90 12.42 -12.49
CA PRO A 91 11.49 12.12 -12.71
C PRO A 91 11.20 10.66 -13.08
N ASP A 92 12.11 9.98 -13.77
CA ASP A 92 11.97 8.56 -14.12
C ASP A 92 12.05 7.62 -12.91
N ASN A 93 12.71 8.07 -11.84
CA ASN A 93 12.86 7.35 -10.59
C ASN A 93 11.83 7.79 -9.52
N ILE A 94 10.89 8.67 -9.89
CA ILE A 94 9.71 8.98 -9.08
C ILE A 94 8.51 8.26 -9.69
N LEU A 95 8.11 7.13 -9.14
CA LEU A 95 6.98 6.35 -9.62
C LEU A 95 5.68 6.79 -8.94
N LEU A 96 4.56 6.73 -9.65
CA LEU A 96 3.25 7.17 -9.15
C LEU A 96 2.32 5.98 -8.93
N ASP A 97 1.77 5.85 -7.73
CA ASP A 97 0.75 4.83 -7.45
C ASP A 97 -0.64 5.20 -7.98
N ASP A 98 -1.63 4.34 -7.77
CA ASP A 98 -2.99 4.49 -8.30
C ASP A 98 -3.65 5.82 -7.85
N GLY A 99 -3.24 6.39 -6.70
CA GLY A 99 -3.71 7.67 -6.15
C GLY A 99 -2.82 8.87 -6.53
N MET A 100 -1.93 8.71 -7.51
CA MET A 100 -0.92 9.71 -7.91
C MET A 100 0.07 10.08 -6.79
N VAL A 101 0.22 9.23 -5.77
CA VAL A 101 1.21 9.45 -4.71
C VAL A 101 2.60 9.05 -5.19
N PRO A 102 3.62 9.91 -5.03
CA PRO A 102 4.97 9.63 -5.47
C PRO A 102 5.68 8.61 -4.59
N LYS A 103 6.44 7.72 -5.23
CA LYS A 103 7.33 6.72 -4.64
C LYS A 103 8.73 6.87 -5.23
N ILE A 104 9.70 7.25 -4.41
CA ILE A 104 11.12 7.28 -4.79
C ILE A 104 11.57 5.83 -5.05
N ALA A 105 12.14 5.58 -6.22
CA ALA A 105 12.56 4.28 -6.70
C ALA A 105 14.00 4.31 -7.22
N ASP A 106 14.54 3.12 -7.50
CA ASP A 106 15.88 2.90 -8.03
C ASP A 106 17.03 3.40 -7.13
N PHE A 107 17.28 2.62 -6.09
CA PHE A 107 18.38 2.85 -5.15
C PHE A 107 19.72 2.26 -5.64
N GLY A 108 19.87 1.95 -6.93
CA GLY A 108 21.07 1.29 -7.47
C GLY A 108 22.35 2.08 -7.28
N LEU A 109 22.25 3.42 -7.24
CA LEU A 109 23.38 4.32 -7.01
C LEU A 109 23.46 4.85 -5.58
N SER A 110 22.51 4.51 -4.71
CA SER A 110 22.43 5.11 -3.39
C SER A 110 23.62 4.75 -2.49
N ARG A 111 23.89 5.61 -1.52
CA ARG A 111 24.98 5.45 -0.54
C ARG A 111 24.48 5.70 0.86
N LEU A 112 24.92 4.87 1.80
CA LEU A 112 24.76 5.13 3.23
C LEU A 112 26.00 5.88 3.69
N LEU A 113 25.84 7.12 4.16
CA LEU A 113 26.92 7.87 4.78
C LEU A 113 27.14 7.37 6.21
N ASN A 114 28.40 7.31 6.60
CA ASN A 114 28.78 6.99 7.97
C ASN A 114 28.61 8.24 8.87
N LYS A 115 29.18 8.25 10.08
CA LYS A 115 29.16 9.43 10.97
C LYS A 115 29.73 10.70 10.31
N GLU A 116 30.52 10.55 9.25
CA GLU A 116 30.97 11.65 8.42
C GLU A 116 29.82 12.07 7.48
N SER A 117 29.45 13.36 7.53
CA SER A 117 28.37 13.94 6.72
C SER A 117 28.66 14.03 5.21
N ARG A 118 29.81 13.49 4.77
CA ARG A 118 30.28 13.48 3.39
C ARG A 118 31.11 12.24 3.08
N THR A 119 31.15 11.84 1.82
CA THR A 119 32.14 10.88 1.27
C THR A 119 32.61 11.34 -0.11
N ILE A 120 33.71 10.80 -0.62
CA ILE A 120 34.27 11.15 -1.93
C ILE A 120 34.38 9.86 -2.76
N THR A 121 33.97 9.92 -4.03
CA THR A 121 34.09 8.81 -4.97
C THR A 121 34.87 9.22 -6.21
N GLU A 122 35.73 8.35 -6.73
CA GLU A 122 36.39 8.54 -8.02
C GLU A 122 35.45 8.21 -9.19
N LYS A 123 34.46 7.31 -8.96
CA LYS A 123 33.49 6.91 -9.97
C LYS A 123 32.22 7.72 -9.85
N ILE A 124 32.04 8.66 -10.77
CA ILE A 124 30.82 9.48 -10.89
C ILE A 124 29.79 8.72 -11.73
N CYS A 125 28.64 8.45 -11.14
CA CYS A 125 27.48 7.81 -11.78
C CYS A 125 26.21 8.57 -11.43
N GLY A 126 25.28 8.69 -12.37
CA GLY A 126 24.00 9.37 -12.20
C GLY A 126 23.51 9.97 -13.52
N THR A 127 22.36 10.60 -13.49
CA THR A 127 21.73 11.19 -14.69
C THR A 127 22.13 12.65 -14.88
N ARG A 128 22.78 12.95 -16.01
CA ARG A 128 23.19 14.33 -16.37
C ARG A 128 21.98 15.27 -16.39
N GLY A 129 22.18 16.49 -15.91
CA GLY A 129 21.12 17.49 -15.72
C GLY A 129 20.44 17.45 -14.35
N TYR A 130 20.55 16.34 -13.61
CA TYR A 130 20.06 16.23 -12.22
C TYR A 130 21.21 16.14 -11.20
N MET A 131 22.41 15.77 -11.63
CA MET A 131 23.59 15.68 -10.75
C MET A 131 24.05 17.07 -10.27
N ALA A 132 24.37 17.16 -8.98
CA ALA A 132 24.89 18.37 -8.36
C ALA A 132 26.31 18.71 -8.85
N PRO A 133 26.66 20.01 -9.01
CA PRO A 133 27.97 20.43 -9.53
C PRO A 133 29.16 19.85 -8.75
N GLU A 134 29.11 19.90 -7.42
CA GLU A 134 30.20 19.39 -6.56
C GLU A 134 30.44 17.88 -6.72
N TYR A 135 29.38 17.13 -7.04
CA TYR A 135 29.48 15.70 -7.28
C TYR A 135 30.09 15.41 -8.66
N ILE A 136 29.77 16.22 -9.67
CA ILE A 136 30.36 16.12 -11.02
C ILE A 136 31.83 16.54 -10.99
N ASP A 137 32.15 17.64 -10.32
CA ASP A 137 33.47 18.26 -10.41
C ASP A 137 34.50 17.56 -9.51
N SER A 138 34.06 17.04 -8.36
CA SER A 138 34.97 16.55 -7.31
C SER A 138 34.57 15.21 -6.68
N GLY A 139 33.48 14.59 -7.14
CA GLY A 139 33.01 13.31 -6.60
C GLY A 139 32.50 13.40 -5.16
N VAL A 140 32.26 14.60 -4.64
CA VAL A 140 31.79 14.81 -3.27
C VAL A 140 30.32 14.43 -3.17
N ILE A 141 30.03 13.48 -2.27
CA ILE A 141 28.68 13.01 -1.98
C ILE A 141 28.26 13.52 -0.60
N THR A 142 27.17 14.26 -0.59
CA THR A 142 26.45 14.68 0.63
C THR A 142 24.95 14.57 0.38
N VAL A 143 24.12 14.67 1.42
CA VAL A 143 22.67 14.78 1.28
C VAL A 143 22.24 15.96 0.40
N LYS A 144 23.06 17.02 0.30
CA LYS A 144 22.81 18.20 -0.55
C LYS A 144 22.85 17.90 -2.05
N ALA A 145 23.46 16.78 -2.46
CA ALA A 145 23.43 16.35 -3.86
C ALA A 145 22.01 15.95 -4.30
N ASP A 146 21.26 15.28 -3.43
CA ASP A 146 19.85 14.98 -3.70
C ASP A 146 18.97 16.23 -3.61
N ILE A 147 19.31 17.20 -2.73
CA ILE A 147 18.60 18.49 -2.66
C ILE A 147 18.70 19.23 -4.00
N TYR A 148 19.87 19.25 -4.63
CA TYR A 148 20.03 19.82 -5.97
C TYR A 148 19.13 19.11 -6.98
N SER A 149 19.16 17.77 -6.98
CA SER A 149 18.34 16.93 -7.87
C SER A 149 16.84 17.21 -7.68
N LEU A 150 16.38 17.35 -6.43
CA LEU A 150 15.02 17.73 -6.06
C LEU A 150 14.67 19.11 -6.63
N GLY A 151 15.56 20.09 -6.48
CA GLY A 151 15.39 21.43 -7.03
C GLY A 151 15.16 21.44 -8.54
N VAL A 152 15.92 20.63 -9.28
CA VAL A 152 15.75 20.45 -10.73
C VAL A 152 14.39 19.79 -11.05
N ILE A 153 13.97 18.77 -10.28
CA ILE A 153 12.66 18.13 -10.46
C ILE A 153 11.52 19.12 -10.25
N ILE A 154 11.53 19.87 -9.14
CA ILE A 154 10.52 20.89 -8.85
C ILE A 154 10.51 21.96 -9.94
N GLY A 155 11.69 22.39 -10.39
CA GLY A 155 11.83 23.35 -11.49
C GLY A 155 11.18 22.85 -12.77
N HIS A 156 11.42 21.59 -13.16
CA HIS A 156 10.75 20.99 -14.32
C HIS A 156 9.24 20.83 -14.14
N MET A 157 8.76 20.52 -12.94
CA MET A 157 7.33 20.41 -12.67
C MET A 157 6.62 21.76 -12.84
N VAL A 158 7.23 22.83 -12.34
CA VAL A 158 6.62 24.17 -12.34
C VAL A 158 6.84 24.91 -13.66
N LYS A 159 8.05 24.84 -14.24
CA LYS A 159 8.40 25.61 -15.44
C LYS A 159 8.33 24.81 -16.75
N GLY A 160 8.44 23.49 -16.69
CA GLY A 160 8.61 22.63 -17.88
C GLY A 160 10.09 22.36 -18.21
N ARG A 161 10.35 21.47 -19.18
CA ARG A 161 11.71 20.97 -19.49
C ARG A 161 12.59 21.91 -20.34
N ASN A 162 12.04 22.96 -20.94
CA ASN A 162 12.75 23.75 -21.97
C ASN A 162 12.68 25.28 -21.78
N THR A 163 12.51 25.77 -20.56
CA THR A 163 12.17 27.18 -20.29
C THR A 163 13.32 28.01 -19.72
N GLY A 164 14.54 27.85 -20.24
CA GLY A 164 15.68 28.69 -19.85
C GLY A 164 15.47 30.20 -20.11
N ALA A 165 14.41 30.57 -20.85
CA ALA A 165 14.05 31.94 -21.20
C ALA A 165 12.70 32.43 -20.63
N THR A 166 11.95 31.61 -19.89
CA THR A 166 10.61 32.00 -19.37
C THR A 166 10.75 32.65 -18.00
N SER A 167 10.17 33.85 -17.83
CA SER A 167 10.22 34.55 -16.54
C SER A 167 9.37 33.85 -15.48
N ASP A 168 9.73 33.99 -14.20
CA ASP A 168 8.94 33.43 -13.10
C ASP A 168 7.49 33.96 -13.11
N GLN A 169 7.31 35.21 -13.55
CA GLN A 169 6.01 35.84 -13.67
C GLN A 169 5.14 35.17 -14.76
N ASP A 170 5.72 34.83 -15.91
CA ASP A 170 5.00 34.15 -16.99
C ASP A 170 4.57 32.74 -16.56
N VAL A 171 5.42 32.05 -15.80
CA VAL A 171 5.09 30.73 -15.23
C VAL A 171 3.91 30.84 -14.26
N LEU A 172 3.94 31.83 -13.35
CA LEU A 172 2.86 32.09 -12.41
C LEU A 172 1.55 32.40 -13.16
N VAL A 173 1.58 33.30 -14.15
CA VAL A 173 0.41 33.67 -14.95
C VAL A 173 -0.15 32.46 -15.69
N SER A 174 0.71 31.60 -16.25
CA SER A 174 0.28 30.38 -16.95
C SER A 174 -0.45 29.41 -16.02
N TRP A 175 0.11 29.14 -14.84
CA TRP A 175 -0.53 28.28 -13.84
C TRP A 175 -1.84 28.87 -13.30
N MET A 176 -1.88 30.18 -13.05
CA MET A 176 -3.11 30.86 -12.61
C MET A 176 -4.20 30.80 -13.67
N THR A 177 -3.85 30.98 -14.94
CA THR A 177 -4.80 30.86 -16.06
C THR A 177 -5.39 29.44 -16.13
N ARG A 178 -4.56 28.41 -15.90
CA ARG A 178 -5.02 27.02 -15.85
C ARG A 178 -5.92 26.75 -14.64
N LEU A 179 -5.53 27.23 -13.46
CA LEU A 179 -6.32 27.11 -12.23
C LEU A 179 -7.72 27.72 -12.40
N VAL A 180 -7.81 28.90 -13.00
CA VAL A 180 -9.10 29.58 -13.27
C VAL A 180 -9.95 28.80 -14.28
N LYS A 181 -9.33 28.21 -15.31
CA LYS A 181 -10.04 27.41 -16.33
C LYS A 181 -10.57 26.08 -15.79
N ASP A 182 -9.82 25.43 -14.91
CA ASP A 182 -10.25 24.18 -14.24
C ASP A 182 -11.34 24.43 -13.20
N SER A 183 -11.59 25.70 -12.84
CA SER A 183 -12.48 26.09 -11.75
C SER A 183 -13.78 26.76 -12.21
N SER A 184 -14.73 25.99 -12.74
CA SER A 184 -16.09 26.53 -12.92
C SER A 184 -16.83 26.78 -11.57
N GLN A 185 -16.23 26.42 -10.42
CA GLN A 185 -16.83 26.58 -9.08
C GLN A 185 -15.84 26.85 -7.91
N MET A 186 -14.56 27.22 -8.14
CA MET A 186 -13.63 27.49 -7.00
C MET A 186 -13.84 28.87 -6.39
N LYS A 187 -13.70 28.96 -5.06
CA LYS A 187 -13.71 30.23 -4.33
C LYS A 187 -12.39 30.98 -4.53
N GLU A 188 -12.44 32.30 -4.56
CA GLU A 188 -11.28 33.22 -4.68
C GLU A 188 -10.11 32.87 -3.74
N THR A 189 -10.40 32.41 -2.53
CA THR A 189 -9.42 31.94 -1.55
C THR A 189 -8.56 30.77 -2.02
N GLN A 190 -9.10 29.85 -2.84
CA GLN A 190 -8.33 28.71 -3.34
C GLN A 190 -7.38 29.09 -4.47
N LEU A 191 -7.69 30.15 -5.21
CA LEU A 191 -6.80 30.71 -6.24
C LEU A 191 -5.58 31.38 -5.60
N ASP A 192 -5.77 32.14 -4.52
CA ASP A 192 -4.66 32.75 -3.77
C ASP A 192 -3.74 31.69 -3.13
N ILE A 193 -4.32 30.62 -2.56
CA ILE A 193 -3.52 29.49 -2.04
C ILE A 193 -2.70 28.84 -3.15
N GLY A 194 -3.31 28.57 -4.30
CA GLY A 194 -2.61 28.04 -5.46
C GLY A 194 -1.43 28.94 -5.87
N TYR A 195 -1.66 30.25 -5.94
CA TYR A 195 -0.64 31.25 -6.23
C TYR A 195 0.54 31.19 -5.25
N GLN A 196 0.29 31.20 -3.93
CA GLN A 196 1.35 31.12 -2.92
C GLN A 196 2.13 29.81 -3.01
N GLN A 197 1.45 28.68 -3.23
CA GLN A 197 2.09 27.38 -3.39
C GLN A 197 3.01 27.34 -4.62
N ILE A 198 2.56 27.87 -5.76
CA ILE A 198 3.37 27.90 -6.99
C ILE A 198 4.61 28.77 -6.76
N LYS A 199 4.42 29.96 -6.18
CA LYS A 199 5.52 30.88 -5.86
C LYS A 199 6.55 30.24 -4.93
N ALA A 200 6.10 29.58 -3.86
CA ALA A 200 6.98 28.87 -2.94
C ALA A 200 7.74 27.73 -3.64
N CYS A 201 7.10 26.96 -4.52
CA CYS A 201 7.77 25.89 -5.27
C CYS A 201 8.85 26.44 -6.23
N ILE A 202 8.63 27.60 -6.86
CA ILE A 202 9.65 28.28 -7.68
C ILE A 202 10.86 28.67 -6.81
N GLU A 203 10.60 29.30 -5.66
CA GLU A 203 11.65 29.72 -4.74
C GLU A 203 12.44 28.52 -4.19
N ILE A 204 11.76 27.47 -3.75
CA ILE A 204 12.37 26.22 -3.27
C ILE A 204 13.26 25.64 -4.37
N SER A 205 12.77 25.56 -5.60
CA SER A 205 13.56 25.07 -6.74
C SER A 205 14.85 25.86 -6.91
N GLN A 206 14.79 27.20 -6.92
CA GLN A 206 15.94 28.09 -7.07
C GLN A 206 16.96 27.94 -5.92
N ARG A 207 16.47 27.85 -4.68
CA ARG A 207 17.32 27.66 -3.49
C ARG A 207 17.97 26.28 -3.47
N CYS A 208 17.26 25.25 -3.91
CA CYS A 208 17.80 23.89 -4.02
C CYS A 208 18.88 23.78 -5.10
N THR A 209 18.79 24.54 -6.19
CA THR A 209 19.76 24.49 -7.30
C THR A 209 20.96 25.43 -7.15
N GLN A 210 21.22 25.97 -5.95
CA GLN A 210 22.40 26.82 -5.73
C GLN A 210 23.70 26.06 -6.04
N PRO A 211 24.71 26.70 -6.63
CA PRO A 211 25.96 26.03 -7.02
C PRO A 211 26.68 25.41 -5.82
N LYS A 212 26.73 26.14 -4.69
CA LYS A 212 27.38 25.67 -3.47
C LYS A 212 26.43 24.85 -2.60
N PRO A 213 26.84 23.68 -2.08
CA PRO A 213 26.00 22.82 -1.24
C PRO A 213 25.51 23.48 0.06
N GLU A 214 26.33 24.33 0.66
CA GLU A 214 26.04 25.04 1.90
C GLU A 214 24.88 26.05 1.77
N ASP A 215 24.71 26.64 0.58
CA ASP A 215 23.65 27.62 0.30
C ASP A 215 22.29 26.97 0.03
N ARG A 216 22.26 25.64 -0.18
CA ARG A 216 21.02 24.89 -0.37
C ARG A 216 20.32 24.65 0.97
N PRO A 217 18.98 24.72 1.04
CA PRO A 217 18.24 24.44 2.27
C PRO A 217 18.36 22.96 2.69
N SER A 218 18.05 22.66 3.95
CA SER A 218 17.86 21.29 4.42
C SER A 218 16.45 20.77 4.11
N MET A 219 16.22 19.46 4.19
CA MET A 219 14.88 18.90 4.00
C MET A 219 13.84 19.46 4.99
N PRO A 220 14.15 19.60 6.30
CA PRO A 220 13.26 20.27 7.24
C PRO A 220 12.91 21.71 6.84
N ASP A 221 13.87 22.49 6.34
CA ASP A 221 13.61 23.87 5.88
C ASP A 221 12.63 23.88 4.70
N ILE A 222 12.83 22.98 3.73
CA ILE A 222 11.95 22.84 2.56
C ILE A 222 10.54 22.45 2.98
N LEU A 223 10.39 21.49 3.90
CA LEU A 223 9.09 21.07 4.42
C LEU A 223 8.39 22.21 5.16
N CYS A 224 9.13 22.99 5.97
CA CYS A 224 8.61 24.17 6.65
C CYS A 224 8.06 25.20 5.65
N MET A 225 8.81 25.52 4.58
CA MET A 225 8.35 26.44 3.53
C MET A 225 7.05 25.97 2.86
N LEU A 226 6.90 24.66 2.61
CA LEU A 226 5.66 24.10 2.06
C LEU A 226 4.51 24.19 3.08
N GLU A 227 4.76 23.86 4.34
CA GLU A 227 3.76 23.93 5.41
C GLU A 227 3.27 25.35 5.71
N GLU A 228 4.13 26.36 5.58
CA GLU A 228 3.75 27.78 5.73
C GLU A 228 2.70 28.20 4.68
N THR A 229 2.83 27.74 3.43
CA THR A 229 1.80 27.99 2.40
C THR A 229 0.47 27.31 2.72
N GLU A 230 0.51 26.19 3.45
CA GLU A 230 -0.68 25.50 3.96
C GLU A 230 -1.20 26.09 5.28
N ALA A 231 -0.39 26.85 6.03
CA ALA A 231 -0.80 27.53 7.24
C ALA A 231 -1.47 28.87 6.93
N ALA A 232 -1.02 29.57 5.89
CA ALA A 232 -1.73 30.75 5.35
C ALA A 232 -3.18 30.42 4.94
N ASN A 233 -3.44 29.17 4.55
CA ASN A 233 -4.78 28.59 4.36
C ASN A 233 -5.64 28.62 5.64
N ARG A 234 -5.04 28.39 6.82
CA ARG A 234 -5.75 28.36 8.11
C ARG A 234 -6.07 29.77 8.62
N SER A 235 -5.20 30.75 8.38
CA SER A 235 -5.41 32.15 8.80
C SER A 235 -6.42 32.89 7.92
N ALA A 236 -6.50 32.60 6.62
CA ALA A 236 -7.49 33.20 5.70
C ALA A 236 -8.91 32.59 5.85
N VAL A 237 -9.02 31.36 6.35
CA VAL A 237 -10.29 30.69 6.67
C VAL A 237 -10.79 31.06 8.09
N GLY A 238 -9.97 31.74 8.89
CA GLY A 238 -10.23 32.09 10.29
C GLY A 238 -11.28 33.18 10.57
N SER A 239 -11.96 33.72 9.57
CA SER A 239 -12.96 34.78 9.81
C SER A 239 -14.26 34.69 9.00
N ALA A 240 -14.53 33.58 8.31
CA ALA A 240 -15.83 33.39 7.67
C ALA A 240 -16.29 31.93 7.64
N GLN A 241 -17.30 31.69 8.49
CA GLN A 241 -18.31 30.65 8.43
C GLN A 241 -18.06 29.32 9.15
N ASN A 242 -18.84 29.21 10.22
CA ASN A 242 -19.31 28.04 10.95
C ASN A 242 -20.03 27.04 10.01
N GLY A 243 -19.32 26.44 9.05
CA GLY A 243 -19.77 25.40 8.15
C GLY A 243 -19.13 24.07 8.51
N ARG A 244 -19.80 23.27 9.33
CA ARG A 244 -19.41 21.90 9.72
C ARG A 244 -18.91 21.10 8.51
N LEU A 245 -17.62 20.77 8.46
CA LEU A 245 -17.08 19.71 7.61
C LEU A 245 -17.87 18.42 7.90
N LYS A 246 -18.61 17.91 6.92
CA LYS A 246 -19.51 16.76 7.08
C LYS A 246 -18.72 15.46 6.89
N LEU A 247 -18.19 14.89 7.96
CA LEU A 247 -17.54 13.57 7.94
C LEU A 247 -18.55 12.49 7.53
N ALA A 248 -18.11 11.53 6.71
CA ALA A 248 -18.94 10.38 6.36
C ALA A 248 -18.98 9.40 7.54
N LYS A 249 -20.19 9.03 7.96
CA LYS A 249 -20.46 8.07 9.04
C LYS A 249 -20.87 6.74 8.45
N PHE A 250 -20.23 5.67 8.89
CA PHE A 250 -20.59 4.30 8.52
C PHE A 250 -20.88 3.47 9.76
N GLY A 251 -21.99 2.73 9.75
CA GLY A 251 -22.46 1.95 10.89
C GLY A 251 -23.52 2.69 11.73
N PRO A 252 -23.67 2.34 13.03
CA PRO A 252 -22.85 1.42 13.80
C PRO A 252 -23.30 -0.05 13.62
N TRP A 253 -22.34 -0.97 13.65
CA TRP A 253 -22.59 -2.41 13.63
C TRP A 253 -22.60 -2.95 15.05
N GLY A 254 -23.59 -3.76 15.41
CA GLY A 254 -23.71 -4.34 16.74
C GLY A 254 -25.15 -4.42 17.25
N GLY A 255 -25.31 -4.34 18.57
CA GLY A 255 -26.61 -4.26 19.23
C GLY A 255 -27.12 -2.82 19.35
N ALA A 256 -28.44 -2.66 19.42
CA ALA A 256 -29.08 -1.35 19.65
C ALA A 256 -29.07 -0.93 21.14
N GLY A 257 -28.58 -1.79 22.04
CA GLY A 257 -28.49 -1.50 23.47
C GLY A 257 -27.37 -0.52 23.83
N GLY A 258 -27.31 -0.11 25.10
CA GLY A 258 -26.29 0.82 25.61
C GLY A 258 -26.60 2.30 25.38
N LYS A 259 -25.70 3.18 25.87
CA LYS A 259 -25.79 4.63 25.63
C LYS A 259 -25.08 4.97 24.31
N PRO A 260 -25.68 5.82 23.46
CA PRO A 260 -25.01 6.30 22.25
C PRO A 260 -23.77 7.11 22.64
N ARG A 261 -22.70 6.93 21.88
CA ARG A 261 -21.40 7.55 22.03
C ARG A 261 -20.99 8.16 20.71
N ASP A 262 -20.63 9.43 20.77
CA ASP A 262 -20.22 10.16 19.60
C ASP A 262 -19.20 11.24 19.97
N VAL A 263 -18.39 11.65 19.01
CA VAL A 263 -17.42 12.74 19.15
C VAL A 263 -18.12 14.08 18.94
N LYS A 264 -17.72 15.09 19.73
CA LYS A 264 -18.29 16.45 19.63
C LYS A 264 -17.58 17.28 18.57
N ILE A 265 -16.27 17.08 18.44
CA ILE A 265 -15.37 17.75 17.51
C ILE A 265 -15.04 16.76 16.40
N ALA A 266 -14.96 17.23 15.16
CA ALA A 266 -14.75 16.38 14.00
C ALA A 266 -13.28 15.91 13.95
N PRO A 267 -13.03 14.58 14.00
CA PRO A 267 -11.67 14.06 13.87
C PRO A 267 -11.10 14.26 12.47
N TYR A 268 -9.83 14.68 12.40
CA TYR A 268 -9.07 14.80 11.16
C TYR A 268 -8.09 13.64 10.98
N ARG A 269 -7.35 13.27 12.04
CA ARG A 269 -6.36 12.19 12.00
C ARG A 269 -6.42 11.33 13.25
N LEU A 270 -6.62 10.03 13.09
CA LEU A 270 -6.55 9.07 14.19
C LEU A 270 -5.10 8.85 14.61
N ASP A 271 -4.81 8.94 15.91
CA ASP A 271 -3.45 8.84 16.45
C ASP A 271 -3.22 7.54 17.24
N SER A 272 -4.18 7.12 18.06
CA SER A 272 -4.06 5.87 18.81
C SER A 272 -5.39 5.22 19.09
N VAL A 273 -5.37 3.91 19.31
CA VAL A 273 -6.53 3.13 19.76
C VAL A 273 -6.09 2.21 20.89
N THR A 274 -6.88 2.22 21.96
CA THR A 274 -6.75 1.38 23.15
C THR A 274 -8.00 0.53 23.27
N ILE A 275 -7.83 -0.79 23.29
CA ILE A 275 -8.91 -1.78 23.37
C ILE A 275 -8.72 -2.60 24.63
N SER A 276 -9.74 -2.63 25.50
CA SER A 276 -9.83 -3.58 26.59
C SER A 276 -10.74 -4.74 26.17
N SER A 277 -10.22 -5.97 26.23
CA SER A 277 -10.97 -7.14 25.79
C SER A 277 -10.64 -8.40 26.58
N GLY A 278 -11.66 -9.24 26.78
CA GLY A 278 -11.56 -10.59 27.32
C GLY A 278 -12.20 -11.61 26.36
N VAL A 279 -13.38 -12.12 26.72
CA VAL A 279 -14.19 -12.95 25.81
C VAL A 279 -14.88 -12.10 24.74
N VAL A 280 -15.21 -10.84 25.08
CA VAL A 280 -15.80 -9.83 24.20
C VAL A 280 -15.00 -8.53 24.28
N ILE A 281 -15.39 -7.50 23.54
CA ILE A 281 -14.81 -6.17 23.67
C ILE A 281 -15.45 -5.44 24.85
N ASP A 282 -14.67 -5.24 25.92
CA ASP A 282 -15.10 -4.58 27.14
C ASP A 282 -15.17 -3.07 26.98
N SER A 283 -14.14 -2.46 26.38
CA SER A 283 -14.16 -1.03 26.05
C SER A 283 -13.18 -0.63 24.95
N ILE A 284 -13.42 0.56 24.38
CA ILE A 284 -12.55 1.23 23.40
C ILE A 284 -12.29 2.67 23.82
N GLN A 285 -11.03 3.09 23.74
CA GLN A 285 -10.59 4.48 23.82
C GLN A 285 -9.76 4.79 22.57
N PHE A 286 -9.80 6.01 22.09
CA PHE A 286 -8.96 6.44 20.98
C PHE A 286 -8.58 7.91 21.12
N SER A 287 -7.51 8.30 20.45
CA SER A 287 -7.11 9.70 20.33
C SER A 287 -6.97 10.11 18.88
N TYR A 288 -7.20 11.39 18.62
CA TYR A 288 -7.10 11.98 17.29
C TYR A 288 -6.72 13.44 17.38
N THR A 289 -6.21 13.96 16.27
CA THR A 289 -5.98 15.38 16.03
C THR A 289 -7.12 15.92 15.17
N ASP A 290 -7.69 17.07 15.54
CA ASP A 290 -8.74 17.73 14.76
C ASP A 290 -8.17 18.60 13.62
N HIS A 291 -9.06 19.27 12.88
CA HIS A 291 -8.66 20.14 11.76
C HIS A 291 -7.88 21.39 12.19
N ASP A 292 -8.00 21.80 13.46
CA ASP A 292 -7.28 22.92 14.04
C ASP A 292 -5.93 22.49 14.64
N GLY A 293 -5.58 21.20 14.53
CA GLY A 293 -4.35 20.63 15.09
C GLY A 293 -4.43 20.34 16.58
N GLN A 294 -5.61 20.43 17.22
CA GLN A 294 -5.76 20.11 18.63
C GLN A 294 -5.92 18.61 18.85
N TYR A 295 -5.29 18.12 19.92
CA TYR A 295 -5.31 16.71 20.29
C TYR A 295 -6.48 16.38 21.23
N HIS A 296 -7.24 15.35 20.89
CA HIS A 296 -8.41 14.89 21.62
C HIS A 296 -8.26 13.42 22.04
N THR A 297 -8.72 13.07 23.23
CA THR A 297 -8.82 11.68 23.70
C THR A 297 -10.27 11.37 24.06
N ILE A 298 -10.80 10.28 23.50
CA ILE A 298 -12.21 9.89 23.60
C ILE A 298 -12.33 8.49 24.19
N GLY A 299 -13.21 8.34 25.17
CA GLY A 299 -13.44 7.08 25.87
C GLY A 299 -12.77 7.06 27.26
N PRO A 300 -12.63 5.88 27.88
CA PRO A 300 -13.06 4.57 27.35
C PRO A 300 -14.58 4.45 27.28
N TRP A 301 -15.07 3.90 26.16
CA TRP A 301 -16.48 3.56 25.94
C TRP A 301 -16.68 2.09 26.24
N GLY A 302 -17.34 1.79 27.37
CA GLY A 302 -17.59 0.42 27.84
C GLY A 302 -17.24 0.27 29.32
N GLY A 303 -16.98 -0.96 29.75
CA GLY A 303 -16.64 -1.29 31.14
C GLY A 303 -15.14 -1.40 31.41
N PHE A 304 -14.80 -1.65 32.67
CA PHE A 304 -13.42 -1.80 33.17
C PHE A 304 -12.88 -3.25 33.08
N GLY A 305 -13.51 -4.10 32.27
CA GLY A 305 -13.12 -5.51 32.14
C GLY A 305 -12.04 -5.75 31.08
N GLY A 306 -11.51 -6.97 31.04
CA GLY A 306 -10.59 -7.43 30.00
C GLY A 306 -9.14 -6.95 30.16
N ASN A 307 -8.28 -7.40 29.25
CA ASN A 307 -6.91 -6.95 29.14
C ASN A 307 -6.81 -5.79 28.15
N THR A 308 -6.13 -4.72 28.56
CA THR A 308 -5.96 -3.51 27.76
C THR A 308 -4.74 -3.62 26.85
N ASN A 309 -4.94 -3.36 25.56
CA ASN A 309 -3.87 -3.24 24.58
C ASN A 309 -4.02 -1.94 23.81
N SER A 310 -2.91 -1.25 23.58
CA SER A 310 -2.88 0.00 22.83
C SER A 310 -1.96 -0.11 21.62
N PHE A 311 -2.34 0.56 20.54
CA PHE A 311 -1.45 0.79 19.41
C PHE A 311 -1.49 2.24 18.97
N HIS A 312 -0.34 2.74 18.55
CA HIS A 312 -0.16 4.09 18.02
C HIS A 312 0.05 4.03 16.51
N LEU A 313 -0.58 4.96 15.81
CA LEU A 313 -0.41 5.16 14.38
C LEU A 313 0.73 6.16 14.18
N GLY A 314 1.84 5.67 13.61
CA GLY A 314 2.94 6.54 13.19
C GLY A 314 2.50 7.56 12.14
N PRO A 315 3.33 8.56 11.79
CA PRO A 315 2.96 9.67 10.90
C PRO A 315 2.32 9.24 9.58
N SER A 316 2.76 8.12 9.02
CA SER A 316 2.24 7.55 7.76
C SER A 316 1.35 6.31 7.93
N ASP A 317 1.01 5.92 9.16
CA ASP A 317 0.10 4.80 9.42
C ASP A 317 -1.33 5.33 9.52
N PHE A 318 -2.27 4.71 8.79
CA PHE A 318 -3.69 5.07 8.84
C PHE A 318 -4.56 3.83 8.73
N LEU A 319 -5.71 3.85 9.41
CA LEU A 319 -6.68 2.75 9.34
C LEU A 319 -7.36 2.74 7.96
N ILE A 320 -7.35 1.58 7.32
CA ILE A 320 -8.03 1.33 6.03
C ILE A 320 -9.17 0.33 6.15
N GLY A 321 -9.30 -0.33 7.30
CA GLY A 321 -10.36 -1.29 7.52
C GLY A 321 -10.49 -1.75 8.96
N VAL A 322 -11.67 -2.28 9.27
CA VAL A 322 -11.98 -2.92 10.54
C VAL A 322 -12.77 -4.18 10.26
N SER A 323 -12.35 -5.28 10.88
CA SER A 323 -13.10 -6.53 10.89
C SER A 323 -13.40 -6.93 12.32
N GLY A 324 -14.40 -7.79 12.50
CA GLY A 324 -14.78 -8.23 13.82
C GLY A 324 -15.92 -9.23 13.77
N SER A 325 -16.51 -9.48 14.93
CA SER A 325 -17.69 -10.32 15.04
C SER A 325 -18.67 -9.78 16.07
N ILE A 326 -19.96 -10.06 15.83
CA ILE A 326 -21.08 -9.71 16.71
C ILE A 326 -21.72 -11.00 17.19
N GLY A 327 -21.86 -11.15 18.50
CA GLY A 327 -22.42 -12.35 19.10
C GLY A 327 -23.20 -12.06 20.37
N SER A 328 -23.60 -13.12 21.06
CA SER A 328 -24.28 -13.04 22.35
C SER A 328 -23.29 -13.26 23.50
N PHE A 329 -23.48 -12.52 24.59
CA PHE A 329 -22.67 -12.65 25.80
C PHE A 329 -23.41 -12.08 27.02
N ASN A 330 -23.39 -12.81 28.14
CA ASN A 330 -23.95 -12.36 29.44
C ASN A 330 -25.34 -11.71 29.34
N GLY A 331 -26.27 -12.36 28.64
CA GLY A 331 -27.65 -11.90 28.47
C GLY A 331 -27.86 -10.86 27.35
N LEU A 332 -26.80 -10.29 26.78
CA LEU A 332 -26.87 -9.44 25.59
C LEU A 332 -26.92 -10.31 24.34
N LYS A 333 -27.92 -10.08 23.47
CA LYS A 333 -28.10 -10.84 22.21
C LYS A 333 -27.14 -10.41 21.09
N LYS A 334 -26.71 -9.14 21.09
CA LYS A 334 -25.82 -8.55 20.08
C LYS A 334 -24.81 -7.63 20.78
N VAL A 335 -23.55 -8.06 20.87
CA VAL A 335 -22.40 -7.31 21.38
C VAL A 335 -21.18 -7.55 20.49
N ILE A 336 -20.23 -6.61 20.44
CA ILE A 336 -18.98 -6.80 19.71
C ILE A 336 -18.11 -7.82 20.46
N THR A 337 -17.91 -8.98 19.86
CA THR A 337 -17.15 -10.09 20.46
C THR A 337 -15.69 -10.09 20.04
N SER A 338 -15.39 -9.56 18.86
CA SER A 338 -14.00 -9.33 18.43
C SER A 338 -13.84 -8.12 17.52
N LEU A 339 -12.64 -7.55 17.53
CA LEU A 339 -12.22 -6.49 16.61
C LEU A 339 -10.78 -6.72 16.14
N THR A 340 -10.54 -6.50 14.86
CA THR A 340 -9.20 -6.42 14.25
C THR A 340 -9.16 -5.15 13.41
N PHE A 341 -8.18 -4.30 13.69
CA PHE A 341 -7.95 -3.06 12.97
C PHE A 341 -6.88 -3.28 11.90
N VAL A 342 -7.14 -2.84 10.68
CA VAL A 342 -6.25 -3.00 9.55
C VAL A 342 -5.76 -1.62 9.12
N THR A 343 -4.45 -1.43 9.13
CA THR A 343 -3.80 -0.23 8.60
C THR A 343 -3.19 -0.51 7.24
N ASN A 344 -2.78 0.55 6.56
CA ASN A 344 -1.92 0.48 5.39
C ASN A 344 -0.58 -0.26 5.66
N ALA A 345 -0.17 -0.43 6.91
CA ALA A 345 1.10 -1.04 7.29
C ALA A 345 0.99 -2.48 7.85
N ARG A 346 0.01 -2.74 8.72
CA ARG A 346 -0.15 -4.00 9.47
C ARG A 346 -1.57 -4.15 10.01
N SER A 347 -1.84 -5.23 10.72
CA SER A 347 -3.09 -5.43 11.45
C SER A 347 -2.83 -5.49 12.96
N TYR A 348 -3.81 -5.04 13.73
CA TYR A 348 -3.81 -5.07 15.19
C TYR A 348 -5.03 -5.86 15.68
N GLY A 349 -4.80 -6.90 16.49
CA GLY A 349 -5.81 -7.85 16.94
C GLY A 349 -5.56 -9.28 16.41
N PRO A 350 -6.58 -10.16 16.44
CA PRO A 350 -7.92 -9.90 16.96
C PRO A 350 -7.93 -9.65 18.47
N PHE A 351 -8.66 -8.62 18.88
CA PHE A 351 -9.02 -8.37 20.27
C PHE A 351 -10.33 -9.09 20.56
N GLY A 352 -10.49 -9.64 21.77
CA GLY A 352 -11.64 -10.49 22.13
C GLY A 352 -11.61 -11.87 21.46
N ARG A 353 -12.71 -12.63 21.54
CA ARG A 353 -12.85 -13.96 20.92
C ARG A 353 -13.90 -13.92 19.82
N ALA A 354 -13.49 -14.20 18.60
CA ALA A 354 -14.38 -14.22 17.44
C ALA A 354 -15.51 -15.23 17.62
N ARG A 355 -16.70 -14.74 18.01
CA ARG A 355 -17.90 -15.54 18.30
C ARG A 355 -19.12 -14.85 17.72
N GLY A 356 -19.96 -15.60 17.03
CA GLY A 356 -21.14 -15.06 16.35
C GLY A 356 -20.83 -14.68 14.91
N ARG A 357 -21.54 -13.67 14.39
CA ARG A 357 -21.53 -13.30 12.97
C ARG A 357 -20.37 -12.34 12.66
N PRO A 358 -19.49 -12.65 11.70
CA PRO A 358 -18.41 -11.75 11.32
C PRO A 358 -18.93 -10.54 10.56
N PHE A 359 -18.19 -9.43 10.64
CA PHE A 359 -18.34 -8.28 9.76
C PHE A 359 -16.96 -7.82 9.29
N HIS A 360 -16.90 -7.27 8.09
CA HIS A 360 -15.69 -6.67 7.53
C HIS A 360 -16.04 -5.37 6.83
N ILE A 361 -15.24 -4.34 7.09
CA ILE A 361 -15.36 -3.00 6.55
C ILE A 361 -14.02 -2.63 5.96
N GLN A 362 -14.05 -2.24 4.70
CA GLN A 362 -12.87 -1.75 4.01
C GLN A 362 -13.18 -0.43 3.33
N VAL A 363 -12.35 0.56 3.64
CA VAL A 363 -12.35 1.84 2.94
C VAL A 363 -11.72 1.62 1.57
N GLN A 364 -12.44 2.02 0.53
CA GLN A 364 -12.03 2.06 -0.87
C GLN A 364 -11.51 3.46 -1.19
N SER A 365 -10.66 3.56 -2.22
CA SER A 365 -9.94 4.79 -2.59
C SER A 365 -8.93 5.23 -1.51
N ASP A 366 -8.23 6.34 -1.71
CA ASP A 366 -7.15 6.85 -0.83
C ASP A 366 -7.62 7.34 0.56
N GLY A 367 -8.85 7.00 0.97
CA GLY A 367 -9.44 7.45 2.22
C GLY A 367 -9.12 6.55 3.42
N CYS A 368 -9.35 7.07 4.62
CA CYS A 368 -9.02 6.40 5.87
C CYS A 368 -10.10 6.57 6.96
N ILE A 369 -10.04 5.71 7.98
CA ILE A 369 -10.86 5.87 9.19
C ILE A 369 -10.15 6.85 10.13
N VAL A 370 -10.84 7.93 10.46
CA VAL A 370 -10.32 9.04 11.29
C VAL A 370 -10.88 9.03 12.71
N GLY A 371 -11.94 8.26 12.98
CA GLY A 371 -12.50 8.14 14.32
C GLY A 371 -13.62 7.12 14.42
N PHE A 372 -14.22 7.04 15.60
CA PHE A 372 -15.26 6.07 15.92
C PHE A 372 -16.48 6.75 16.55
N PHE A 373 -17.64 6.11 16.40
CA PHE A 373 -18.84 6.36 17.18
C PHE A 373 -19.46 5.00 17.54
N GLY A 374 -20.46 4.92 18.39
CA GLY A 374 -21.02 3.62 18.74
C GLY A 374 -21.95 3.63 19.92
N HIS A 375 -22.29 2.46 20.43
CA HIS A 375 -23.10 2.29 21.62
C HIS A 375 -22.32 1.50 22.67
N SER A 376 -22.36 1.96 23.92
CA SER A 376 -21.66 1.28 25.01
C SER A 376 -22.40 1.39 26.34
N ARG A 377 -22.24 0.37 27.17
CA ARG A 377 -22.57 0.40 28.60
C ARG A 377 -21.54 -0.40 29.37
N ARG A 378 -21.83 -1.67 29.67
CA ARG A 378 -20.89 -2.58 30.33
C ARG A 378 -19.85 -3.14 29.35
N TYR A 379 -20.23 -3.26 28.08
CA TYR A 379 -19.38 -3.69 26.97
C TYR A 379 -19.54 -2.71 25.80
N LEU A 380 -18.71 -2.87 24.78
CA LEU A 380 -18.92 -2.21 23.49
C LEU A 380 -20.02 -2.95 22.71
N GLU A 381 -21.21 -2.38 22.66
CA GLU A 381 -22.40 -3.03 22.09
C GLU A 381 -22.51 -2.80 20.59
N ALA A 382 -22.13 -1.62 20.10
CA ALA A 382 -22.01 -1.33 18.68
C ALA A 382 -20.88 -0.35 18.37
N ILE A 383 -20.32 -0.41 17.17
CA ILE A 383 -19.25 0.47 16.70
C ILE A 383 -19.50 0.91 15.26
N GLY A 384 -19.32 2.19 15.00
CA GLY A 384 -19.31 2.83 13.69
C GLY A 384 -18.05 3.66 13.52
N PHE A 385 -17.79 4.10 12.30
CA PHE A 385 -16.54 4.73 11.90
C PHE A 385 -16.79 6.04 11.17
N TYR A 386 -15.93 7.01 11.43
CA TYR A 386 -15.80 8.21 10.63
C TYR A 386 -14.73 8.00 9.57
N THR A 387 -15.02 8.37 8.33
CA THR A 387 -13.98 8.46 7.28
C THR A 387 -13.82 9.90 6.82
N ASP A 388 -12.70 10.17 6.16
CA ASP A 388 -12.57 11.40 5.38
C ASP A 388 -13.64 11.47 4.25
N GLN A 389 -13.88 12.69 3.76
CA GLN A 389 -15.07 13.05 2.98
C GLN A 389 -15.13 12.42 1.57
N ASP A 390 -14.05 11.77 1.11
CA ASP A 390 -13.93 11.22 -0.24
C ASP A 390 -13.89 9.68 -0.27
N ALA A 391 -14.03 9.02 0.89
CA ALA A 391 -13.89 7.58 1.03
C ALA A 391 -15.18 6.82 0.65
N ARG A 392 -15.09 5.88 -0.30
CA ARG A 392 -16.16 4.88 -0.54
C ARG A 392 -15.94 3.69 0.38
N VAL A 393 -16.97 3.15 1.03
CA VAL A 393 -16.79 2.00 1.94
C VAL A 393 -17.49 0.76 1.39
N THR A 394 -16.77 -0.36 1.29
CA THR A 394 -17.37 -1.69 1.10
C THR A 394 -17.54 -2.40 2.43
N SER A 395 -18.73 -2.94 2.65
CA SER A 395 -19.06 -3.74 3.83
C SER A 395 -19.65 -5.08 3.42
N ASN A 396 -19.17 -6.15 4.06
CA ASN A 396 -19.76 -7.49 3.98
C ASN A 396 -20.19 -7.90 5.40
N GLY A 397 -21.49 -8.09 5.60
CA GLY A 397 -22.09 -8.48 6.89
C GLY A 397 -23.61 -8.41 6.87
N PRO A 398 -24.32 -9.15 7.74
CA PRO A 398 -25.78 -9.18 7.72
C PRO A 398 -26.31 -7.95 8.46
N TRP A 399 -27.19 -7.18 7.80
CA TRP A 399 -27.90 -5.98 8.27
C TRP A 399 -27.17 -4.64 8.08
N ARG A 400 -27.57 -3.91 7.03
CA ARG A 400 -27.76 -2.45 7.10
C ARG A 400 -28.91 -2.25 8.10
N GLY A 401 -28.68 -1.51 9.19
CA GLY A 401 -29.69 -1.38 10.24
C GLY A 401 -30.96 -0.71 9.74
N ASP A 402 -32.12 -1.32 10.01
CA ASP A 402 -33.38 -0.62 10.13
C ASP A 402 -33.22 0.53 11.13
N GLY A 403 -33.43 1.77 10.70
CA GLY A 403 -33.56 2.95 11.57
C GLY A 403 -32.55 4.09 11.37
N GLY A 404 -31.64 4.02 10.40
CA GLY A 404 -30.80 5.17 10.02
C GLY A 404 -31.43 5.98 8.91
N VAL A 405 -31.98 7.16 9.23
CA VAL A 405 -32.53 8.11 8.25
C VAL A 405 -31.49 8.40 7.16
N HIS A 406 -31.86 8.13 5.90
CA HIS A 406 -31.20 8.69 4.73
C HIS A 406 -31.24 10.21 4.84
N HIS A 407 -30.09 10.86 5.03
CA HIS A 407 -29.93 12.22 4.51
C HIS A 407 -29.57 12.07 3.02
N ASP A 408 -30.59 11.74 2.23
CA ASP A 408 -30.54 11.93 0.79
C ASP A 408 -30.31 13.42 0.54
N SER A 409 -29.31 13.70 -0.29
CA SER A 409 -29.12 15.00 -0.90
C SER A 409 -30.21 15.12 -1.94
N THR A 410 -31.23 15.94 -1.65
CA THR A 410 -32.17 16.42 -2.66
C THR A 410 -31.41 17.22 -3.70
N ASP A 411 -31.50 16.80 -4.96
CA ASP A 411 -31.17 17.63 -6.11
C ASP A 411 -32.33 18.61 -6.39
N HIS A 412 -31.99 19.74 -7.00
CA HIS A 412 -32.85 20.91 -7.11
C HIS A 412 -34.03 20.78 -8.10
N ASN A 413 -34.42 19.58 -8.56
CA ASN A 413 -35.48 19.43 -9.57
C ASN A 413 -36.51 18.31 -9.32
N GLY A 414 -36.68 17.83 -8.10
CA GLY A 414 -37.96 17.26 -7.62
C GLY A 414 -38.69 16.28 -8.54
N GLN A 415 -38.02 15.24 -9.06
CA GLN A 415 -38.68 14.18 -9.83
C GLN A 415 -38.32 12.79 -9.29
N GLN A 416 -39.32 12.12 -8.70
CA GLN A 416 -39.27 10.70 -8.35
C GLN A 416 -39.38 9.85 -9.62
N CYS A 417 -38.44 8.94 -9.85
CA CYS A 417 -38.59 7.87 -10.84
C CYS A 417 -38.63 6.51 -10.13
N THR A 418 -39.76 5.83 -10.30
CA THR A 418 -40.07 4.49 -9.81
C THR A 418 -39.40 3.40 -10.67
N ALA A 419 -39.18 2.23 -10.06
CA ALA A 419 -38.49 1.09 -10.64
C ALA A 419 -39.31 0.35 -11.73
N GLY A 420 -38.60 -0.30 -12.68
CA GLY A 420 -39.16 -1.32 -13.55
C GLY A 420 -38.12 -1.93 -14.51
N PRO A 421 -38.02 -3.28 -14.65
CA PRO A 421 -36.96 -3.95 -15.38
C PRO A 421 -37.33 -4.17 -16.86
N SER A 422 -36.46 -3.79 -17.79
CA SER A 422 -36.37 -4.38 -19.15
C SER A 422 -35.34 -3.64 -19.98
N GLY A 423 -34.44 -4.37 -20.63
CA GLY A 423 -33.43 -3.82 -21.52
C GLY A 423 -32.25 -4.77 -21.64
N GLY A 424 -32.31 -5.67 -22.62
CA GLY A 424 -31.33 -6.73 -22.84
C GLY A 424 -29.89 -6.21 -22.96
N CYS A 425 -28.98 -6.81 -22.21
CA CYS A 425 -27.55 -6.63 -22.39
C CYS A 425 -27.05 -7.55 -23.50
N GLY A 426 -27.11 -7.07 -24.74
CA GLY A 426 -26.11 -7.42 -25.74
C GLY A 426 -24.82 -6.67 -25.40
N GLY A 427 -23.98 -7.26 -24.55
CA GLY A 427 -22.72 -6.67 -24.12
C GLY A 427 -21.72 -7.78 -23.80
N SER A 428 -20.77 -7.98 -24.70
CA SER A 428 -19.68 -8.96 -24.63
C SER A 428 -19.13 -9.11 -23.21
N ALA A 429 -19.23 -10.31 -22.64
CA ALA A 429 -18.59 -10.68 -21.39
C ALA A 429 -17.07 -10.38 -21.51
N ARG A 430 -16.58 -9.41 -20.73
CA ARG A 430 -15.14 -9.21 -20.57
C ARG A 430 -14.59 -10.45 -19.86
N LYS A 431 -13.84 -11.26 -20.60
CA LYS A 431 -13.10 -12.43 -20.09
C LYS A 431 -12.15 -11.96 -18.98
N LEU A 432 -12.29 -12.52 -17.78
CA LEU A 432 -11.38 -12.25 -16.67
C LEU A 432 -9.98 -12.73 -17.06
N GLU A 433 -9.02 -11.83 -17.29
CA GLU A 433 -7.62 -12.22 -17.53
C GLU A 433 -6.94 -12.53 -16.19
N LEU A 434 -6.67 -13.81 -15.95
CA LEU A 434 -5.96 -14.30 -14.78
C LEU A 434 -4.46 -14.44 -15.10
N SER A 435 -3.62 -13.78 -14.30
CA SER A 435 -2.16 -13.95 -14.38
C SER A 435 -1.75 -15.29 -13.75
N LYS A 436 -1.02 -16.11 -14.50
CA LYS A 436 -0.45 -17.40 -14.02
C LYS A 436 1.02 -17.22 -13.66
N PHE A 437 1.46 -17.89 -12.60
CA PHE A 437 2.84 -17.87 -12.13
C PHE A 437 3.33 -19.31 -11.92
N GLY A 438 4.60 -19.59 -12.28
CA GLY A 438 5.12 -20.95 -12.44
C GLY A 438 4.89 -21.48 -13.87
N PRO A 439 4.97 -22.81 -14.10
CA PRO A 439 5.27 -23.86 -13.13
C PRO A 439 6.74 -23.85 -12.65
N TRP A 440 6.99 -24.40 -11.46
CA TRP A 440 8.33 -24.64 -10.93
C TRP A 440 8.47 -26.13 -10.64
N GLY A 441 9.55 -26.74 -11.13
CA GLY A 441 9.76 -28.19 -11.10
C GLY A 441 10.55 -28.64 -12.34
N GLY A 442 10.38 -29.91 -12.70
CA GLY A 442 11.00 -30.50 -13.88
C GLY A 442 10.22 -30.18 -15.15
N ASP A 443 10.82 -30.50 -16.28
CA ASP A 443 10.27 -30.38 -17.63
C ASP A 443 9.43 -31.62 -18.05
N GLY A 444 9.27 -32.60 -17.15
CA GLY A 444 8.47 -33.80 -17.37
C GLY A 444 7.03 -33.73 -16.83
N GLY A 445 6.17 -34.65 -17.31
CA GLY A 445 4.78 -34.81 -16.85
C GLY A 445 3.74 -34.18 -17.79
N GLU A 446 2.46 -34.45 -17.52
CA GLU A 446 1.34 -33.85 -18.26
C GLU A 446 0.96 -32.49 -17.66
N SER A 447 0.80 -31.46 -18.50
CA SER A 447 0.31 -30.16 -18.06
C SER A 447 -1.13 -30.28 -17.54
N LYS A 448 -1.37 -29.78 -16.32
CA LYS A 448 -2.68 -29.71 -15.69
C LYS A 448 -2.98 -28.27 -15.30
N ASP A 449 -4.25 -27.88 -15.44
CA ASP A 449 -4.71 -26.53 -15.14
C ASP A 449 -6.17 -26.56 -14.69
N ILE A 450 -6.55 -25.58 -13.87
CA ILE A 450 -7.92 -25.42 -13.41
C ILE A 450 -8.74 -24.81 -14.54
N LYS A 451 -9.76 -25.54 -15.01
CA LYS A 451 -10.61 -25.09 -16.12
C LYS A 451 -11.60 -23.98 -15.73
N ILE A 452 -12.11 -24.03 -14.50
CA ILE A 452 -13.10 -23.08 -13.98
C ILE A 452 -12.41 -22.18 -12.95
N PRO A 453 -12.31 -20.85 -13.19
CA PRO A 453 -11.66 -19.92 -12.28
C PRO A 453 -12.14 -20.03 -10.82
N PRO A 454 -11.24 -20.29 -9.86
CA PRO A 454 -11.61 -20.35 -8.45
C PRO A 454 -11.87 -18.93 -7.90
N TYR A 455 -12.94 -18.75 -7.13
CA TYR A 455 -13.19 -17.55 -6.34
C TYR A 455 -12.62 -17.68 -4.92
N ARG A 456 -12.78 -18.85 -4.30
CA ARG A 456 -12.27 -19.15 -2.95
C ARG A 456 -11.75 -20.58 -2.86
N LEU A 457 -10.49 -20.74 -2.45
CA LEU A 457 -9.94 -22.05 -2.12
C LEU A 457 -10.44 -22.51 -0.75
N ASP A 458 -10.94 -23.74 -0.66
CA ASP A 458 -11.52 -24.31 0.56
C ASP A 458 -10.58 -25.31 1.25
N SER A 459 -9.95 -26.20 0.48
CA SER A 459 -8.98 -27.16 0.99
C SER A 459 -7.95 -27.58 -0.05
N ILE A 460 -6.82 -28.06 0.45
CA ILE A 460 -5.78 -28.70 -0.35
C ILE A 460 -5.49 -30.06 0.28
N THR A 461 -5.51 -31.11 -0.55
CA THR A 461 -5.06 -32.45 -0.19
C THR A 461 -3.73 -32.72 -0.88
N ILE A 462 -2.73 -33.14 -0.12
CA ILE A 462 -1.38 -33.42 -0.62
C ILE A 462 -1.02 -34.84 -0.23
N SER A 463 -0.69 -35.67 -1.21
CA SER A 463 -0.08 -36.98 -0.99
C SER A 463 1.42 -36.81 -1.03
N SER A 464 2.12 -37.20 0.04
CA SER A 464 3.58 -37.06 0.10
C SER A 464 4.25 -38.16 0.91
N GLY A 465 5.46 -38.53 0.48
CA GLY A 465 6.37 -39.44 1.18
C GLY A 465 7.76 -38.81 1.32
N VAL A 466 8.74 -39.30 0.55
CA VAL A 466 10.05 -38.63 0.41
C VAL A 466 9.93 -37.38 -0.46
N ILE A 467 9.06 -37.44 -1.47
CA ILE A 467 8.72 -36.35 -2.40
C ILE A 467 7.22 -36.02 -2.30
N ILE A 468 6.76 -35.05 -3.10
CA ILE A 468 5.34 -34.81 -3.33
C ILE A 468 4.85 -35.75 -4.43
N ASP A 469 3.88 -36.60 -4.11
CA ASP A 469 3.35 -37.61 -5.01
C ASP A 469 2.14 -37.09 -5.81
N SER A 470 1.20 -36.41 -5.15
CA SER A 470 0.07 -35.75 -5.82
C SER A 470 -0.54 -34.60 -5.02
N ILE A 471 -1.30 -33.75 -5.72
CA ILE A 471 -2.04 -32.63 -5.12
C ILE A 471 -3.45 -32.51 -5.68
N GLU A 472 -4.40 -32.19 -4.81
CA GLU A 472 -5.82 -31.96 -5.14
C GLU A 472 -6.30 -30.67 -4.45
N PHE A 473 -7.16 -29.93 -5.13
CA PHE A 473 -7.74 -28.67 -4.66
C PHE A 473 -9.26 -28.77 -4.63
N SER A 474 -9.87 -28.25 -3.56
CA SER A 474 -11.31 -28.00 -3.51
C SER A 474 -11.58 -26.52 -3.31
N TYR A 475 -12.51 -25.95 -4.07
CA TYR A 475 -12.75 -24.52 -4.13
C TYR A 475 -14.18 -24.19 -4.54
N THR A 476 -14.59 -22.97 -4.26
CA THR A 476 -15.86 -22.39 -4.72
C THR A 476 -15.58 -21.39 -5.85
N ASP A 477 -16.39 -21.39 -6.91
CA ASP A 477 -16.28 -20.45 -8.03
C ASP A 477 -17.04 -19.12 -7.77
N HIS A 478 -17.04 -18.23 -8.77
CA HIS A 478 -17.70 -16.92 -8.68
C HIS A 478 -19.22 -16.98 -8.60
N ASP A 479 -19.83 -18.09 -9.03
CA ASP A 479 -21.27 -18.32 -8.95
C ASP A 479 -21.67 -19.03 -7.64
N GLY A 480 -20.68 -19.31 -6.78
CA GLY A 480 -20.89 -19.98 -5.50
C GLY A 480 -20.97 -21.50 -5.60
N LEU A 481 -20.64 -22.09 -6.75
CA LEU A 481 -20.64 -23.54 -6.96
C LEU A 481 -19.33 -24.16 -6.46
N TYR A 482 -19.44 -25.33 -5.82
CA TYR A 482 -18.30 -26.06 -5.27
C TYR A 482 -17.68 -27.01 -6.31
N HIS A 483 -16.35 -26.99 -6.39
CA HIS A 483 -15.53 -27.76 -7.33
C HIS A 483 -14.42 -28.50 -6.61
N THR A 484 -14.00 -29.63 -7.18
CA THR A 484 -12.78 -30.34 -6.79
C THR A 484 -11.99 -30.70 -8.05
N THR A 485 -10.67 -30.49 -8.03
CA THR A 485 -9.79 -30.76 -9.17
C THR A 485 -8.49 -31.41 -8.69
N GLY A 486 -8.05 -32.43 -9.43
CA GLY A 486 -7.02 -33.36 -8.98
C GLY A 486 -7.58 -34.76 -8.73
N PRO A 487 -6.79 -35.66 -8.10
CA PRO A 487 -5.39 -35.47 -7.75
C PRO A 487 -4.50 -35.41 -9.01
N TRP A 488 -3.59 -34.45 -9.05
CA TRP A 488 -2.57 -34.32 -10.09
C TRP A 488 -1.27 -34.92 -9.57
N GLY A 489 -0.84 -36.03 -10.17
CA GLY A 489 0.34 -36.79 -9.75
C GLY A 489 0.06 -38.30 -9.67
N GLY A 490 0.88 -39.02 -8.92
CA GLY A 490 0.81 -40.48 -8.75
C GLY A 490 0.06 -40.94 -7.49
N HIS A 491 0.02 -42.26 -7.29
CA HIS A 491 -0.70 -42.93 -6.18
C HIS A 491 0.18 -43.20 -4.94
N GLY A 492 1.31 -42.50 -4.78
CA GLY A 492 2.24 -42.68 -3.66
C GLY A 492 1.96 -41.76 -2.46
N GLY A 493 2.63 -42.02 -1.34
CA GLY A 493 2.64 -41.14 -0.17
C GLY A 493 1.41 -41.21 0.75
N ASN A 494 1.44 -40.43 1.83
CA ASN A 494 0.34 -40.29 2.77
C ASN A 494 -0.44 -39.00 2.50
N ASN A 495 -1.77 -39.10 2.45
CA ASN A 495 -2.66 -37.97 2.23
C ASN A 495 -2.73 -37.08 3.47
N ASN A 496 -2.47 -35.80 3.30
CA ASN A 496 -2.70 -34.76 4.28
C ASN A 496 -3.61 -33.70 3.68
N THR A 497 -4.79 -33.54 4.26
CA THR A 497 -5.74 -32.49 3.87
C THR A 497 -5.76 -31.42 4.94
N PHE A 498 -5.54 -30.16 4.54
CA PHE A 498 -5.84 -29.02 5.40
C PHE A 498 -6.96 -28.17 4.81
N LYS A 499 -7.85 -27.73 5.70
CA LYS A 499 -9.00 -26.88 5.38
C LYS A 499 -8.69 -25.44 5.77
N LEU A 500 -8.93 -24.53 4.85
CA LEU A 500 -8.78 -23.10 5.10
C LEU A 500 -9.99 -22.60 5.90
N GLY A 501 -9.72 -21.96 7.04
CA GLY A 501 -10.77 -21.30 7.83
C GLY A 501 -11.52 -20.23 7.01
N PRO A 502 -12.73 -19.80 7.42
CA PRO A 502 -13.59 -18.92 6.61
C PRO A 502 -12.93 -17.64 6.09
N SER A 503 -12.01 -17.07 6.88
CA SER A 503 -11.24 -15.86 6.57
C SER A 503 -9.76 -16.13 6.26
N GLU A 504 -9.40 -17.40 6.15
CA GLU A 504 -8.05 -17.85 5.82
C GLU A 504 -7.95 -18.00 4.29
N PHE A 505 -6.92 -17.39 3.70
CA PHE A 505 -6.64 -17.47 2.27
C PHE A 505 -5.14 -17.65 2.04
N LEU A 506 -4.80 -18.30 0.94
CA LEU A 506 -3.43 -18.61 0.59
C LEU A 506 -2.67 -17.33 0.24
N THR A 507 -1.54 -17.11 0.91
CA THR A 507 -0.61 -16.00 0.70
C THR A 507 0.72 -16.47 0.10
N GLY A 508 1.02 -17.78 0.16
CA GLY A 508 2.20 -18.39 -0.46
C GLY A 508 2.20 -19.94 -0.48
N VAL A 509 3.19 -20.54 -1.15
CA VAL A 509 3.50 -21.98 -1.26
C VAL A 509 5.02 -22.20 -1.45
N SER A 510 5.84 -22.27 -0.40
CA SER A 510 7.27 -22.59 -0.57
C SER A 510 7.51 -24.10 -0.74
N GLY A 511 8.74 -24.53 -1.05
CA GLY A 511 9.03 -25.96 -1.22
C GLY A 511 10.52 -26.32 -1.35
N SER A 512 10.82 -27.44 -1.99
CA SER A 512 12.14 -27.82 -2.53
C SER A 512 11.96 -28.65 -3.81
N ILE A 513 12.92 -28.56 -4.72
CA ILE A 513 13.01 -29.39 -5.92
C ILE A 513 14.32 -30.17 -5.83
N GLY A 514 14.31 -31.43 -6.28
CA GLY A 514 15.47 -32.29 -6.23
C GLY A 514 15.34 -33.51 -7.12
N SER A 515 16.28 -34.45 -6.96
CA SER A 515 16.25 -35.72 -7.70
C SER A 515 15.71 -36.84 -6.84
N PHE A 516 14.89 -37.71 -7.43
CA PHE A 516 14.33 -38.90 -6.78
C PHE A 516 14.33 -40.08 -7.76
N ASN A 517 15.02 -41.16 -7.40
CA ASN A 517 15.29 -42.31 -8.28
C ASN A 517 15.93 -41.85 -9.61
N THR A 518 15.33 -42.18 -10.74
CA THR A 518 15.77 -41.76 -12.09
C THR A 518 15.21 -40.41 -12.51
N LEU A 519 14.33 -39.79 -11.71
CA LEU A 519 13.71 -38.51 -12.02
C LEU A 519 14.55 -37.37 -11.45
N VAL A 520 14.91 -36.41 -12.31
CA VAL A 520 15.57 -35.16 -11.94
C VAL A 520 14.52 -34.03 -11.87
N ASN A 521 14.75 -33.04 -11.00
CA ASN A 521 13.91 -31.85 -10.84
C ASN A 521 12.46 -32.10 -10.39
N VAL A 522 12.18 -33.10 -9.56
CA VAL A 522 10.84 -33.31 -8.96
C VAL A 522 10.64 -32.44 -7.71
N ILE A 523 9.39 -32.09 -7.41
CA ILE A 523 9.06 -31.35 -6.18
C ILE A 523 9.24 -32.30 -4.97
N THR A 524 10.22 -32.01 -4.13
CA THR A 524 10.61 -32.84 -2.97
C THR A 524 9.99 -32.38 -1.65
N SER A 525 9.53 -31.13 -1.58
CA SER A 525 8.69 -30.66 -0.47
C SER A 525 7.82 -29.46 -0.84
N LEU A 526 6.72 -29.26 -0.09
CA LEU A 526 5.84 -28.09 -0.20
C LEU A 526 5.36 -27.60 1.17
N THR A 527 5.23 -26.29 1.33
CA THR A 527 4.68 -25.62 2.51
C THR A 527 3.75 -24.50 2.05
N PHE A 528 2.49 -24.54 2.47
CA PHE A 528 1.46 -23.56 2.09
C PHE A 528 1.36 -22.50 3.18
N VAL A 529 1.47 -21.23 2.82
CA VAL A 529 1.40 -20.09 3.72
C VAL A 529 0.09 -19.36 3.52
N THR A 530 -0.59 -19.01 4.60
CA THR A 530 -1.84 -18.26 4.60
C THR A 530 -1.67 -16.91 5.29
N ASN A 531 -2.72 -16.09 5.30
CA ASN A 531 -2.77 -14.87 6.11
C ASN A 531 -2.83 -15.15 7.62
N VAL A 532 -2.98 -16.42 8.04
CA VAL A 532 -3.14 -16.82 9.45
C VAL A 532 -1.95 -17.66 9.93
N ARG A 533 -1.48 -18.62 9.14
CA ARG A 533 -0.47 -19.63 9.53
C ARG A 533 0.18 -20.29 8.32
N SER A 534 1.00 -21.31 8.55
CA SER A 534 1.57 -22.16 7.49
C SER A 534 1.19 -23.62 7.69
N TYR A 535 1.07 -24.38 6.60
CA TYR A 535 0.80 -25.81 6.55
C TYR A 535 1.94 -26.54 5.84
N GLY A 536 2.48 -27.58 6.45
CA GLY A 536 3.68 -28.30 5.97
C GLY A 536 4.90 -28.10 6.88
N PRO A 537 6.12 -28.43 6.42
CA PRO A 537 6.42 -28.97 5.09
C PRO A 537 5.83 -30.37 4.89
N PHE A 538 5.30 -30.60 3.70
CA PHE A 538 4.94 -31.92 3.16
C PHE A 538 6.12 -32.43 2.32
N GLY A 539 6.43 -33.72 2.38
CA GLY A 539 7.67 -34.28 1.80
C GLY A 539 8.93 -34.02 2.66
N LYS A 540 10.06 -34.68 2.34
CA LYS A 540 11.27 -34.67 3.19
C LYS A 540 12.40 -33.75 2.71
N GLY A 541 12.34 -33.24 1.48
CA GLY A 541 13.33 -32.29 0.94
C GLY A 541 14.77 -32.83 0.81
N ARG A 542 14.99 -34.14 0.91
CA ARG A 542 16.29 -34.79 0.68
C ARG A 542 16.12 -35.96 -0.29
N GLY A 543 16.65 -35.82 -1.51
CA GLY A 543 16.84 -36.96 -2.41
C GLY A 543 17.91 -37.90 -1.85
N PRO A 544 17.92 -39.21 -2.17
CA PRO A 544 18.91 -40.15 -1.65
C PRO A 544 20.36 -39.86 -2.10
N HIS A 545 20.56 -38.99 -3.10
CA HIS A 545 21.88 -38.61 -3.60
C HIS A 545 21.88 -37.17 -4.15
N SER A 546 22.22 -36.15 -3.36
CA SER A 546 22.55 -34.82 -3.91
C SER A 546 23.28 -33.93 -2.90
N ASN A 547 24.55 -33.62 -3.18
CA ASN A 547 25.35 -32.54 -2.56
C ASN A 547 24.98 -31.15 -3.11
N GLY A 548 23.71 -30.90 -3.39
CA GLY A 548 23.25 -29.65 -4.00
C GLY A 548 21.87 -29.29 -3.48
N GLU A 549 21.81 -28.56 -2.38
CA GLU A 549 20.56 -28.03 -1.85
C GLU A 549 20.14 -26.79 -2.65
N GLN A 550 19.25 -26.94 -3.64
CA GLN A 550 18.51 -25.81 -4.19
C GLN A 550 17.28 -25.54 -3.31
N TRP A 551 17.45 -24.60 -2.38
CA TRP A 551 16.40 -24.14 -1.49
C TRP A 551 15.37 -23.30 -2.26
N LEU A 552 14.12 -23.76 -2.38
CA LEU A 552 12.95 -22.96 -2.86
C LEU A 552 12.53 -21.87 -1.84
N HIS A 553 13.40 -21.58 -0.87
CA HIS A 553 13.06 -21.02 0.44
C HIS A 553 12.91 -19.48 0.48
N ARG A 554 12.82 -18.77 -0.64
CA ARG A 554 12.69 -17.29 -0.59
C ARG A 554 11.71 -16.62 -1.57
N TRP A 555 10.87 -17.37 -2.27
CA TRP A 555 10.10 -16.79 -3.38
C TRP A 555 8.59 -16.74 -3.22
N PHE A 556 8.02 -17.54 -2.32
CA PHE A 556 6.58 -17.73 -2.32
C PHE A 556 5.80 -16.91 -1.30
N LEU A 557 6.47 -16.20 -0.39
CA LEU A 557 5.80 -15.29 0.55
C LEU A 557 5.21 -14.02 -0.10
N TRP A 558 5.34 -13.88 -1.42
CA TRP A 558 4.90 -12.68 -2.13
C TRP A 558 4.07 -12.92 -3.39
N ALA A 559 4.07 -14.14 -3.95
CA ALA A 559 3.33 -14.46 -5.17
C ALA A 559 1.82 -14.64 -4.96
N CYS A 560 1.29 -15.11 -3.81
CA CYS A 560 -0.18 -15.15 -3.65
C CYS A 560 -0.79 -13.81 -3.21
N ARG A 561 -0.01 -12.73 -3.09
CA ARG A 561 -0.56 -11.37 -3.22
C ARG A 561 -0.91 -11.03 -4.68
N ALA A 562 -0.39 -11.77 -5.66
CA ALA A 562 -0.64 -11.55 -7.08
C ALA A 562 -1.94 -12.18 -7.60
N ILE A 563 -2.65 -13.01 -6.81
CA ILE A 563 -3.93 -13.62 -7.23
C ILE A 563 -5.10 -12.63 -7.16
N SER A 564 -4.94 -11.43 -6.59
CA SER A 564 -5.99 -10.41 -6.67
C SER A 564 -5.70 -9.21 -7.58
N ARG A 565 -4.46 -8.76 -7.82
CA ARG A 565 -4.22 -7.56 -8.67
C ARG A 565 -2.82 -7.49 -9.32
N CYS A 566 -2.81 -7.73 -10.64
CA CYS A 566 -2.02 -7.10 -11.72
C CYS A 566 -0.49 -7.28 -11.92
N ASN A 567 -0.19 -7.41 -13.22
CA ASN A 567 1.01 -7.22 -14.05
C ASN A 567 2.21 -6.51 -13.43
N TRP A 568 3.40 -7.09 -13.66
CA TRP A 568 4.72 -6.64 -13.20
C TRP A 568 5.58 -6.20 -14.40
N CYS A 569 6.48 -5.24 -14.19
CA CYS A 569 7.61 -5.00 -15.08
C CYS A 569 8.91 -5.47 -14.42
N LEU A 570 9.76 -6.14 -15.20
CA LEU A 570 11.14 -6.48 -14.87
C LEU A 570 12.03 -5.34 -15.37
N HIS A 571 12.92 -4.82 -14.52
CA HIS A 571 14.09 -4.06 -14.99
C HIS A 571 15.33 -4.94 -14.80
N LYS A 572 16.09 -5.13 -15.89
CA LYS A 572 17.44 -5.70 -15.83
C LYS A 572 18.42 -4.61 -15.35
N PRO A 573 19.34 -4.91 -14.43
CA PRO A 573 20.43 -4.02 -14.07
C PRO A 573 21.43 -3.83 -15.22
#